data_AF-A0A3R7FEH8-F1
#
_entry.id   AF-A0A3R7FEH8-F1
#
_cell.length_a   1.000
_cell.length_b   1.000
_cell.length_c   1.000
_cell.angle_alpha   90.00
_cell.angle_beta   90.00
_cell.angle_gamma   90.00
#
_symmetry.space_group_name_H-M   'P 1'
#
loop_
_entity.id
_entity.type
_entity.pdbx_description
1 polymer ?
#
loop_
_entity_poly.entity_id
_entity_poly.type
_entity_poly.pdbx_seq_one_letter_code
_entity_poly.pdbx_strand_id
1 'polypeptide(L)'
;MEIKVHWNPEVINVFPQLSICIGIIKDVKVERENEKIIELKKRAYEKVRGKYYIETLKDNPTVRAYRDLYWRLDIDPTKIRPSG
;
A
#
# COMPACT_ATOMS: atom_id res chain seq x y z
N MET A 1 3.36 -21.50 8.31
CA MET A 1 3.16 -20.05 8.45
C MET A 1 2.20 -19.84 9.62
N GLU A 2 2.74 -19.43 10.76
CA GLU A 2 1.96 -19.03 11.93
C GLU A 2 1.91 -17.49 11.96
N ILE A 3 0.71 -16.92 12.03
CA ILE A 3 0.51 -15.47 12.18
C ILE A 3 -0.02 -15.24 13.59
N LYS A 4 0.72 -14.45 14.38
CA LYS A 4 0.29 -13.99 15.70
C LYS A 4 0.14 -12.48 15.67
N VAL A 5 -1.00 -11.97 16.11
CA VAL A 5 -1.26 -10.52 16.20
C VAL A 5 -1.43 -10.15 17.66
N HIS A 6 -0.66 -9.17 18.10
CA HIS A 6 -0.67 -8.65 19.47
C HIS A 6 -1.18 -7.21 19.46
N TRP A 7 -2.28 -6.96 20.15
CA TRP A 7 -2.84 -5.62 20.32
C TRP A 7 -2.24 -4.96 21.56
N ASN A 8 -1.94 -3.66 21.48
CA ASN A 8 -1.56 -2.91 22.67
C ASN A 8 -2.81 -2.29 23.33
N PRO A 9 -3.26 -2.78 24.50
CA PRO A 9 -4.45 -2.25 25.17
C PRO A 9 -4.25 -0.85 25.75
N GLU A 10 -3.02 -0.42 26.01
CA GLU A 10 -2.75 0.92 26.55
C GLU A 10 -3.06 2.02 25.53
N VAL A 11 -2.85 1.74 24.24
CA VAL A 11 -3.05 2.74 23.17
C VAL A 11 -4.52 3.16 23.09
N ILE A 12 -5.45 2.22 23.15
CA ILE A 12 -6.88 2.55 23.12
C ILE A 12 -7.34 3.24 24.40
N ASN A 13 -6.71 2.95 25.54
CA ASN A 13 -7.00 3.61 26.80
C ASN A 13 -6.57 5.09 26.79
N VAL A 14 -5.43 5.41 26.17
CA VAL A 14 -4.92 6.80 26.06
C VAL A 14 -5.56 7.53 24.88
N PHE A 15 -5.83 6.83 23.78
CA PHE A 15 -6.39 7.37 22.55
C PHE A 15 -7.57 6.50 22.08
N PRO A 16 -8.81 6.79 22.53
CA PRO A 16 -9.98 5.92 22.30
C PRO A 16 -10.32 5.61 20.83
N GLN A 17 -9.84 6.42 19.89
CA GLN A 17 -10.07 6.24 18.45
C GLN A 17 -8.89 5.57 17.73
N LEU A 18 -7.82 5.22 18.45
CA LEU A 18 -6.62 4.64 17.87
C LEU A 18 -6.36 3.26 18.46
N SER A 19 -6.02 2.31 17.59
CA SER A 19 -5.59 0.97 18.00
C SER A 19 -4.33 0.60 17.23
N ILE A 20 -3.34 0.08 17.95
CA ILE A 20 -2.07 -0.38 17.36
C ILE A 20 -1.93 -1.87 17.64
N CYS A 21 -1.48 -2.61 16.63
CA CYS A 21 -1.12 -4.02 16.77
C CYS A 21 0.22 -4.32 16.10
N ILE A 22 0.84 -5.41 16.55
CA ILE A 22 2.05 -5.98 15.96
C ILE A 22 1.71 -7.38 15.47
N GLY A 23 1.92 -7.62 14.17
CA GLY A 23 1.83 -8.94 13.55
C GLY A 23 3.21 -9.59 13.46
N ILE A 24 3.36 -10.78 14.04
CA ILE A 24 4.56 -11.61 13.93
C ILE A 24 4.25 -12.78 13.01
N ILE A 25 5.03 -12.91 11.93
CA ILE A 25 4.93 -14.01 10.98
C ILE A 25 6.19 -14.88 11.15
N LYS A 26 5.98 -16.15 11.50
CA LYS A 26 7.08 -17.13 11.67
C LYS A 26 7.14 -18.10 10.50
N ASP A 27 8.33 -18.66 10.28
CA ASP A 27 8.66 -19.64 9.25
C ASP A 27 8.40 -19.14 7.82
N VAL A 28 8.83 -17.90 7.55
CA VAL A 28 8.77 -17.33 6.20
C VAL A 28 9.82 -17.99 5.32
N LYS A 29 9.37 -18.67 4.28
CA LYS A 29 10.26 -19.20 3.23
C LYS A 29 10.53 -18.12 2.21
N VAL A 30 11.78 -17.65 2.15
CA VAL A 30 12.22 -16.66 1.15
C VAL A 30 12.77 -17.39 -0.05
N GLU A 31 12.15 -17.17 -1.20
CA GLU A 31 12.55 -17.76 -2.48
C GLU A 31 12.81 -16.63 -3.47
N ARG A 32 13.74 -16.84 -4.41
CA ARG A 32 14.03 -15.85 -5.46
C ARG A 32 12.84 -15.68 -6.40
N GLU A 33 12.16 -16.77 -6.71
CA GLU A 33 10.99 -16.82 -7.59
C GLU A 33 9.92 -17.73 -6.99
N ASN A 34 8.66 -17.35 -7.18
CA ASN A 34 7.51 -18.10 -6.73
C ASN A 34 6.38 -17.94 -7.77
N GLU A 35 5.93 -19.04 -8.35
CA GLU A 35 4.97 -19.04 -9.47
C GLU A 35 3.66 -18.31 -9.11
N LYS A 36 3.17 -18.50 -7.89
CA LYS A 36 1.94 -17.83 -7.42
C LYS A 36 2.09 -16.31 -7.37
N ILE A 37 3.28 -15.83 -6.98
CA ILE A 37 3.61 -14.40 -6.97
C ILE A 37 3.73 -13.86 -8.40
N ILE A 38 4.33 -14.62 -9.31
CA ILE A 38 4.43 -14.26 -10.73
C ILE A 38 3.03 -14.13 -11.34
N GLU A 39 2.15 -15.11 -11.10
CA GLU A 39 0.78 -15.08 -11.57
C GLU A 39 -0.02 -13.91 -10.97
N LEU A 40 0.16 -13.66 -9.66
CA LEU A 40 -0.46 -12.51 -8.99
C LEU A 40 -0.04 -11.19 -9.62
N LYS A 41 1.27 -11.00 -9.90
CA LYS A 41 1.78 -9.82 -10.61
C LYS A 41 1.15 -9.66 -11.98
N LYS A 42 1.08 -10.75 -12.76
CA LYS A 42 0.47 -10.75 -14.09
C LYS A 42 -0.99 -10.30 -14.04
N ARG A 43 -1.80 -10.91 -13.15
CA ARG A 43 -3.21 -10.52 -12.96
C ARG A 43 -3.38 -9.08 -12.53
N ALA A 44 -2.52 -8.59 -11.63
CA ALA A 44 -2.54 -7.20 -11.21
C ALA A 44 -2.25 -6.24 -12.37
N TYR A 45 -1.24 -6.55 -13.19
CA TYR A 45 -0.89 -5.73 -14.36
C TYR A 45 -1.98 -5.74 -15.43
N GLU A 46 -2.56 -6.90 -15.73
CA GLU A 46 -3.66 -7.01 -16.70
C GLU A 46 -4.88 -6.22 -16.25
N LYS A 47 -5.26 -6.30 -14.97
CA LYS A 47 -6.36 -5.51 -14.40
C LYS A 47 -6.12 -4.00 -14.53
N VAL A 48 -4.89 -3.53 -14.28
CA VAL A 48 -4.55 -2.11 -14.41
C VAL A 48 -4.56 -1.66 -15.87
N ARG A 49 -3.93 -2.44 -16.76
CA ARG A 49 -3.87 -2.14 -18.21
C ARG A 49 -5.24 -2.15 -18.88
N GLY A 50 -6.15 -3.02 -18.44
CA GLY A 50 -7.52 -3.06 -18.96
C GLY A 50 -8.42 -1.93 -18.42
N LYS A 51 -8.05 -1.29 -17.30
CA LYS A 51 -8.88 -0.29 -16.63
C LYS A 51 -8.45 1.15 -16.91
N TYR A 52 -7.16 1.39 -17.17
CA TYR A 52 -6.61 2.74 -17.25
C TYR A 52 -5.76 2.94 -18.50
N TYR A 53 -5.81 4.16 -19.04
CA TYR A 53 -4.95 4.64 -20.11
C TYR A 53 -3.98 5.67 -19.53
N ILE A 54 -2.71 5.64 -19.96
CA ILE A 54 -1.65 6.45 -19.34
C ILE A 54 -1.89 7.95 -19.55
N GLU A 55 -2.48 8.31 -20.69
CA GLU A 55 -2.75 9.68 -21.12
C GLU A 55 -3.82 10.35 -20.24
N THR A 56 -4.80 9.57 -19.79
CA THR A 56 -5.95 10.03 -18.98
C THR A 56 -5.80 9.75 -17.49
N LEU A 57 -4.77 8.99 -17.08
CA LEU A 57 -4.55 8.61 -15.69
C LEU A 57 -4.39 9.82 -14.77
N LYS A 58 -3.80 10.92 -15.27
CA LYS A 58 -3.64 12.18 -14.51
C LYS A 58 -4.97 12.86 -14.17
N ASP A 59 -6.04 12.53 -14.90
CA ASP A 59 -7.38 13.09 -14.74
C ASP A 59 -8.27 12.16 -13.89
N ASN A 60 -7.78 10.96 -13.54
CA ASN A 60 -8.49 10.09 -12.61
C ASN A 60 -8.64 10.79 -11.23
N PRO A 61 -9.86 10.88 -10.67
CA PRO A 61 -10.13 11.67 -9.46
C PRO A 61 -9.33 11.19 -8.24
N THR A 62 -9.11 9.88 -8.09
CA THR A 62 -8.29 9.34 -7.00
C THR A 62 -6.81 9.71 -7.17
N VAL A 63 -6.28 9.56 -8.39
CA VAL A 63 -4.89 9.95 -8.69
C VAL A 63 -4.69 11.45 -8.51
N ARG A 64 -5.66 12.28 -8.93
CA ARG A 64 -5.62 13.73 -8.77
C ARG A 64 -5.63 14.13 -7.30
N ALA A 65 -6.57 13.59 -6.51
CA ALA A 65 -6.65 13.88 -5.07
C ALA A 65 -5.33 13.55 -4.34
N TYR A 66 -4.67 12.45 -4.70
CA TYR A 66 -3.37 12.07 -4.13
C TYR A 66 -2.25 13.05 -4.50
N ARG A 67 -2.21 13.52 -5.76
CA ARG A 67 -1.22 14.52 -6.18
C ARG A 67 -1.47 15.87 -5.52
N ASP A 68 -2.73 16.30 -5.46
CA ASP A 68 -3.15 17.55 -4.82
C ASP A 68 -2.77 17.57 -3.34
N LEU A 69 -2.88 16.44 -2.65
CA LEU A 69 -2.40 16.30 -1.27
C LEU A 69 -0.90 16.63 -1.16
N TYR A 70 -0.04 16.07 -2.02
CA TYR A 70 1.39 16.34 -1.93
C TYR A 70 1.76 17.76 -2.33
N TRP A 71 1.13 18.32 -3.36
CA TRP A 71 1.33 19.72 -3.70
C TRP A 71 0.95 20.65 -2.55
N ARG A 72 -0.10 20.33 -1.79
CA ARG A 72 -0.45 21.09 -0.56
C ARG A 72 0.57 20.96 0.57
N LEU A 73 1.45 19.96 0.51
CA LEU A 73 2.57 19.77 1.44
C LEU A 73 3.88 20.33 0.89
N ASP A 74 3.84 21.09 -0.22
CA ASP A 74 5.01 21.59 -0.95
C ASP A 74 5.96 20.46 -1.42
N ILE A 75 5.41 19.26 -1.66
CA ILE A 75 6.13 18.10 -2.20
C ILE A 75 5.67 17.91 -3.65
N ASP A 76 6.59 17.93 -4.62
CA ASP A 76 6.27 17.55 -5.99
C ASP A 76 6.27 16.02 -6.12
N PRO A 77 5.09 15.37 -6.23
CA PRO A 77 4.99 13.91 -6.27
C PRO A 77 5.55 13.31 -7.57
N THR A 78 5.90 14.13 -8.56
CA THR A 78 6.56 13.71 -9.81
C THR A 78 8.09 13.72 -9.72
N LYS A 79 8.65 14.38 -8.70
CA LYS A 79 10.09 14.53 -8.48
C LYS A 79 10.55 13.77 -7.26
N ILE A 80 9.81 13.91 -6.18
CA ILE A 80 10.02 13.21 -4.94
C ILE A 80 8.95 12.15 -4.88
N ARG A 81 9.37 10.89 -4.77
CA ARG A 81 8.46 9.79 -4.45
C ARG A 81 8.50 9.60 -2.93
N PRO A 82 7.65 10.28 -2.16
CA PRO A 82 7.51 9.98 -0.75
C PRO A 82 7.18 8.49 -0.61
N SER A 83 7.87 7.82 0.30
CA SER A 83 7.61 6.43 0.63
C SER A 83 6.15 6.32 1.07
N GLY A 84 5.33 5.67 0.25
CA GLY A 84 4.00 5.19 0.66
C GLY A 84 4.13 3.79 1.22
#